data_AF-K1S5K8-F1
#
_entry.id   AF-K1S5K8-F1
#
_cell.length_a   1.000
_cell.length_b   1.000
_cell.length_c   1.000
_cell.angle_alpha   90.00
_cell.angle_beta   90.00
_cell.angle_gamma   90.00
#
_symmetry.space_group_name_H-M   'P 1'
#
loop_
_entity.id
_entity.type
_entity.pdbx_description
1 polymer ?
#
loop_
_entity_poly.entity_id
_entity_poly.type
_entity_poly.pdbx_seq_one_letter_code
_entity_poly.pdbx_strand_id
1 'polypeptide(L)'
;KKAADEMGVKETFRGYEDSGKGYDFLREAVAGYYKSFGVTISPEEVLISDGAKSDCGNIGDIFSENEDVVVTDPAYPVYVDSNVMGGRTVHYVNSTEDNGFAAMPDESMKPGLIYLCSPNNPTGSVYTKEQLKVWIDYAIKNKSVITWFWSMAKGKQSVPQVEPSLIMRL
;
A
#
# COMPACT_ATOMS: atom_id res chain seq x y z
N LYS A 1 -4.58 11.41 21.68
CA LYS A 1 -3.85 12.39 22.51
C LYS A 1 -2.94 11.68 23.50
N LYS A 2 -3.46 10.78 24.35
CA LYS A 2 -2.65 9.97 25.31
C LYS A 2 -1.24 9.56 24.84
N ALA A 3 -1.09 8.87 23.70
CA ALA A 3 0.23 8.47 23.20
C ALA A 3 1.16 9.64 22.84
N ALA A 4 0.62 10.72 22.24
CA ALA A 4 1.39 11.92 21.95
C ALA A 4 1.78 12.67 23.24
N ASP A 5 0.88 12.67 24.23
CA ASP A 5 1.14 13.27 25.54
C ASP A 5 2.24 12.49 26.29
N GLU A 6 2.22 11.14 26.23
CA GLU A 6 3.26 10.27 26.78
C GLU A 6 4.63 10.50 26.12
N MET A 7 4.67 10.68 24.81
CA MET A 7 5.93 10.96 24.10
C MET A 7 6.47 12.38 24.35
N GLY A 8 5.63 13.29 24.87
CA GLY A 8 6.02 14.66 25.20
C GLY A 8 6.70 14.83 26.57
N VAL A 9 6.78 13.76 27.37
CA VAL A 9 7.31 13.79 28.74
C VAL A 9 8.60 12.98 28.81
N LYS A 10 9.67 13.56 29.38
CA LYS A 10 11.03 12.98 29.39
C LYS A 10 11.06 11.60 30.05
N GLU A 11 10.29 11.42 31.11
CA GLU A 11 10.24 10.20 31.93
C GLU A 11 9.59 9.02 31.19
N THR A 12 8.73 9.30 30.21
CA THR A 12 7.99 8.31 29.43
C THR A 12 8.45 8.23 27.97
N PHE A 13 9.33 9.13 27.54
CA PHE A 13 9.96 9.09 26.22
C PHE A 13 10.86 7.85 26.11
N ARG A 14 10.62 7.05 25.06
CA ARG A 14 11.21 5.71 24.92
C ARG A 14 12.53 5.67 24.15
N GLY A 15 13.03 6.80 23.64
CA GLY A 15 14.32 6.88 22.97
C GLY A 15 14.33 6.27 21.56
N TYR A 16 15.46 5.70 21.16
CA TYR A 16 15.55 4.91 19.94
C TYR A 16 15.04 3.49 20.17
N GLU A 17 14.64 2.85 19.08
CA GLU A 17 14.31 1.43 19.05
C GLU A 17 15.43 0.68 18.33
N ASP A 18 15.86 -0.46 18.88
CA ASP A 18 17.12 -1.10 18.49
C ASP A 18 17.02 -2.01 17.25
N SER A 19 15.83 -2.52 16.91
CA SER A 19 15.64 -3.42 15.75
C SER A 19 15.58 -2.69 14.42
N GLY A 20 15.31 -1.38 14.43
CA GLY A 20 15.04 -0.60 13.22
C GLY A 20 13.67 -0.89 12.59
N LYS A 21 12.85 -1.74 13.22
CA LYS A 21 11.49 -2.09 12.76
C LYS A 21 10.39 -1.31 13.46
N GLY A 22 10.72 -0.65 14.58
CA GLY A 22 9.77 -0.01 15.47
C GLY A 22 9.38 -0.88 16.66
N TYR A 23 8.84 -0.24 17.70
CA TYR A 23 8.63 -0.87 19.00
C TYR A 23 7.69 -2.08 18.93
N ASP A 24 8.04 -3.14 19.66
CA ASP A 24 7.27 -4.40 19.72
C ASP A 24 5.79 -4.16 19.99
N PHE A 25 5.46 -3.37 21.01
CA PHE A 25 4.07 -3.09 21.38
C PHE A 25 3.28 -2.40 20.24
N LEU A 26 3.95 -1.63 19.38
CA LEU A 26 3.33 -0.94 18.26
C LEU A 26 3.12 -1.92 17.09
N ARG A 27 4.12 -2.75 16.79
CA ARG A 27 4.00 -3.81 15.78
C ARG A 27 2.91 -4.81 16.14
N GLU A 28 2.83 -5.21 17.42
CA GLU A 28 1.75 -6.04 17.97
C GLU A 28 0.38 -5.37 17.86
N ALA A 29 0.28 -4.05 18.13
CA ALA A 29 -0.96 -3.32 17.99
C ALA A 29 -1.46 -3.26 16.54
N VAL A 30 -0.55 -3.07 15.57
CA VAL A 30 -0.88 -3.14 14.14
C VAL A 30 -1.33 -4.55 13.75
N ALA A 31 -0.62 -5.59 14.21
CA ALA A 31 -1.03 -6.97 13.96
C ALA A 31 -2.41 -7.29 14.56
N GLY A 32 -2.68 -6.81 15.78
CA GLY A 32 -3.99 -6.91 16.43
C GLY A 32 -5.09 -6.18 15.67
N TYR A 33 -4.79 -5.02 15.08
CA TYR A 33 -5.73 -4.28 14.22
C TYR A 33 -6.15 -5.12 13.02
N TYR A 34 -5.21 -5.69 12.26
CA TYR A 34 -5.53 -6.57 11.12
C TYR A 34 -6.24 -7.85 11.54
N LYS A 35 -5.90 -8.41 12.71
CA LYS A 35 -6.60 -9.57 13.29
C LYS A 35 -8.07 -9.28 13.56
N SER A 36 -8.43 -8.05 13.90
CA SER A 36 -9.83 -7.65 14.07
C SER A 36 -10.66 -7.72 12.78
N PHE A 37 -10.01 -7.71 11.62
CA PHE A 37 -10.61 -7.93 10.30
C PHE A 37 -10.46 -9.38 9.80
N GLY A 38 -10.05 -10.31 10.68
CA GLY A 38 -9.88 -11.72 10.33
C GLY A 38 -8.52 -12.07 9.70
N VAL A 39 -7.53 -11.16 9.76
CA VAL A 39 -6.23 -11.37 9.11
C VAL A 39 -5.13 -11.55 10.11
N THR A 40 -4.47 -12.68 10.01
CA THR A 40 -3.35 -13.01 10.87
C THR A 40 -2.07 -12.58 10.19
N ILE A 41 -1.36 -11.66 10.83
CA ILE A 41 -0.07 -11.15 10.40
C ILE A 41 0.89 -11.30 11.59
N SER A 42 2.12 -11.69 11.33
CA SER A 42 3.15 -11.72 12.36
C SER A 42 3.58 -10.27 12.67
N PRO A 43 3.80 -9.89 13.94
CA PRO A 43 4.46 -8.63 14.26
C PRO A 43 5.83 -8.47 13.59
N GLU A 44 6.48 -9.57 13.19
CA GLU A 44 7.74 -9.55 12.44
C GLU A 44 7.61 -9.14 10.97
N GLU A 45 6.39 -9.19 10.43
CA GLU A 45 6.03 -8.71 9.08
C GLU A 45 5.60 -7.23 9.09
N VAL A 46 5.59 -6.59 10.27
CA VAL A 46 5.24 -5.18 10.43
C VAL A 46 6.49 -4.34 10.59
N LEU A 47 6.64 -3.36 9.70
CA LEU A 47 7.62 -2.28 9.80
C LEU A 47 6.90 -0.97 10.12
N ILE A 48 7.34 -0.28 11.17
CA ILE A 48 6.88 1.07 11.48
C ILE A 48 7.85 2.07 10.84
N SER A 49 7.40 2.73 9.77
CA SER A 49 8.17 3.73 9.04
C SER A 49 7.86 5.17 9.48
N ASP A 50 8.59 6.12 8.88
CA ASP A 50 8.35 7.56 9.02
C ASP A 50 7.15 8.06 8.19
N GLY A 51 6.51 7.18 7.43
CA GLY A 51 5.21 7.40 6.81
C GLY A 51 5.11 6.89 5.37
N ALA A 52 3.88 6.66 4.92
CA ALA A 52 3.59 6.02 3.64
C ALA A 52 4.18 6.74 2.40
N LYS A 53 4.40 8.06 2.47
CA LYS A 53 5.03 8.80 1.36
C LYS A 53 6.50 8.39 1.17
N SER A 54 7.28 8.29 2.24
CA SER A 54 8.67 7.85 2.19
C SER A 54 8.76 6.41 1.68
N ASP A 55 7.85 5.54 2.15
CA ASP A 55 7.80 4.14 1.73
C ASP A 55 7.49 3.95 0.24
N CYS A 56 6.75 4.87 -0.39
CA CYS A 56 6.53 4.84 -1.84
C CYS A 56 7.85 4.93 -2.62
N GLY A 57 8.84 5.65 -2.09
CA GLY A 57 10.20 5.68 -2.66
C GLY A 57 11.00 4.46 -2.24
N ASN A 58 11.08 4.20 -0.94
CA ASN A 58 11.94 3.17 -0.37
C ASN A 58 11.62 1.77 -0.90
N ILE A 59 10.34 1.46 -1.17
CA ILE A 59 9.95 0.14 -1.67
C ILE A 59 10.57 -0.14 -3.04
N GLY A 60 10.78 0.90 -3.86
CA GLY A 60 11.41 0.78 -5.16
C GLY A 60 12.86 0.30 -5.07
N ASP A 61 13.60 0.68 -4.03
CA ASP A 61 15.04 0.37 -3.88
C ASP A 61 15.34 -1.12 -3.71
N ILE A 62 14.33 -1.93 -3.36
CA ILE A 62 14.45 -3.39 -3.25
C ILE A 62 14.42 -4.06 -4.64
N PHE A 63 13.91 -3.37 -5.66
CA PHE A 63 13.75 -3.88 -7.01
C PHE A 63 14.82 -3.33 -7.96
N SER A 64 15.06 -4.05 -9.06
CA SER A 64 15.93 -3.57 -10.12
C SER A 64 15.44 -2.23 -10.69
N GLU A 65 16.37 -1.33 -11.00
CA GLU A 65 16.10 -0.04 -11.67
C GLU A 65 15.55 -0.24 -13.09
N ASN A 66 15.76 -1.42 -13.68
CA ASN A 66 15.25 -1.77 -15.00
C ASN A 66 13.82 -2.35 -14.96
N GLU A 67 13.19 -2.45 -13.78
CA GLU A 67 11.81 -2.92 -13.72
C GLU A 67 10.81 -1.81 -13.99
N ASP A 68 9.94 -2.08 -14.95
CA ASP A 68 8.81 -1.24 -15.26
C ASP A 68 7.76 -1.31 -14.14
N VAL A 69 7.05 -0.22 -13.94
CA VAL A 69 5.95 -0.14 -12.96
C VAL A 69 4.64 0.22 -13.63
N VAL A 70 3.53 -0.26 -13.08
CA VAL A 70 2.17 0.15 -13.48
C VAL A 70 1.53 0.98 -12.37
N VAL A 71 0.93 2.10 -12.76
CA VAL A 71 0.18 3.01 -11.90
C VAL A 71 -1.18 3.29 -12.53
N THR A 72 -2.24 3.43 -11.74
CA THR A 72 -3.56 3.86 -12.23
C THR A 72 -3.54 5.35 -12.57
N ASP A 73 -4.24 5.81 -13.62
CA ASP A 73 -4.39 7.24 -13.91
C ASP A 73 -5.88 7.63 -13.82
N PRO A 74 -6.30 8.49 -12.87
CA PRO A 74 -5.48 9.26 -11.93
C PRO A 74 -4.97 8.45 -10.72
N ALA A 75 -3.87 8.92 -10.13
CA ALA A 75 -3.27 8.37 -8.93
C ALA A 75 -2.70 9.45 -8.01
N TYR A 76 -2.32 9.02 -6.79
CA TYR A 76 -1.49 9.81 -5.92
C TYR A 76 -0.11 10.06 -6.58
N PRO A 77 0.29 11.34 -6.80
CA PRO A 77 1.46 11.65 -7.64
C PRO A 77 2.78 11.01 -7.20
N VAL A 78 2.93 10.72 -5.89
CA VAL A 78 4.16 10.14 -5.34
C VAL A 78 4.50 8.80 -5.99
N TYR A 79 3.50 7.99 -6.39
CA TYR A 79 3.79 6.72 -7.07
C TYR A 79 4.51 6.95 -8.40
N VAL A 80 4.21 8.04 -9.10
CA VAL A 80 4.87 8.40 -10.35
C VAL A 80 6.23 9.05 -10.04
N ASP A 81 6.23 10.09 -9.22
CA ASP A 81 7.43 10.89 -8.95
C ASP A 81 8.57 10.04 -8.39
N SER A 82 8.28 9.15 -7.43
CA SER A 82 9.28 8.25 -6.84
C SER A 82 9.90 7.30 -7.86
N ASN A 83 9.10 6.74 -8.79
CA ASN A 83 9.61 5.81 -9.80
C ASN A 83 10.36 6.53 -10.92
N VAL A 84 9.90 7.70 -11.35
CA VAL A 84 10.60 8.55 -12.33
C VAL A 84 11.95 9.01 -11.77
N MET A 85 12.00 9.46 -10.52
CA MET A 85 13.25 9.83 -9.85
C MET A 85 14.20 8.64 -9.71
N GLY A 86 13.68 7.43 -9.53
CA GLY A 86 14.43 6.18 -9.53
C GLY A 86 14.80 5.64 -10.93
N GLY A 87 14.51 6.38 -12.00
CA GLY A 87 14.90 6.02 -13.37
C GLY A 87 14.02 4.94 -14.04
N ARG A 88 12.87 4.58 -13.45
CA ARG A 88 12.00 3.50 -13.94
C ARG A 88 11.00 3.99 -14.98
N THR A 89 10.62 3.10 -15.90
CA THR A 89 9.49 3.33 -16.81
C THR A 89 8.18 3.21 -16.05
N VAL A 90 7.32 4.22 -16.15
CA VAL A 90 5.97 4.20 -15.58
C VAL A 90 4.95 3.99 -16.69
N HIS A 91 4.22 2.88 -16.63
CA HIS A 91 3.07 2.61 -17.47
C HIS A 91 1.78 2.99 -16.73
N TYR A 92 0.83 3.54 -17.48
CA TYR A 92 -0.45 3.99 -16.93
C TYR A 92 -1.58 3.07 -17.37
N VAL A 93 -2.44 2.71 -16.42
CA VAL A 93 -3.73 2.07 -16.71
C VAL A 93 -4.86 3.04 -16.40
N ASN A 94 -5.70 3.31 -17.40
CA ASN A 94 -6.70 4.38 -17.33
C ASN A 94 -7.83 4.02 -16.37
N SER A 95 -7.96 4.80 -15.31
CA SER A 95 -9.11 4.85 -14.41
C SER A 95 -9.99 6.02 -14.83
N THR A 96 -11.09 5.73 -15.52
CA THR A 96 -11.99 6.73 -16.09
C THR A 96 -13.34 6.71 -15.37
N GLU A 97 -14.14 7.75 -15.55
CA GLU A 97 -15.51 7.76 -15.02
C GLU A 97 -16.32 6.54 -15.50
N ASP A 98 -16.16 6.15 -16.77
CA ASP A 98 -16.85 5.00 -17.39
C ASP A 98 -16.55 3.66 -16.71
N ASN A 99 -15.35 3.50 -16.13
CA ASN A 99 -14.97 2.29 -15.38
C ASN A 99 -15.05 2.48 -13.85
N GLY A 100 -15.71 3.55 -13.38
CA GLY A 100 -15.84 3.86 -11.96
C GLY A 100 -14.51 4.21 -11.30
N PHE A 101 -13.54 4.69 -12.09
CA PHE A 101 -12.16 4.93 -11.69
C PHE A 101 -11.49 3.68 -11.09
N ALA A 102 -11.78 2.50 -11.64
CA ALA A 102 -11.23 1.23 -11.21
C ALA A 102 -10.58 0.53 -12.40
N ALA A 103 -9.38 0.97 -12.78
CA ALA A 103 -8.62 0.36 -13.87
C ALA A 103 -8.35 -1.14 -13.63
N MET A 104 -8.34 -1.91 -14.71
CA MET A 104 -8.02 -3.33 -14.72
C MET A 104 -6.65 -3.56 -15.38
N PRO A 105 -5.98 -4.70 -15.13
CA PRO A 105 -4.66 -4.96 -15.70
C PRO A 105 -4.68 -5.02 -17.23
N ASP A 106 -3.64 -4.49 -17.86
CA ASP A 106 -3.38 -4.63 -19.29
C ASP A 106 -2.38 -5.79 -19.52
N GLU A 107 -2.85 -6.85 -20.18
CA GLU A 107 -2.07 -8.06 -20.47
C GLU A 107 -0.91 -7.83 -21.46
N SER A 108 -0.88 -6.68 -22.15
CA SER A 108 0.27 -6.29 -22.99
C SER A 108 1.46 -5.77 -22.16
N MET A 109 1.20 -5.31 -20.94
CA MET A 109 2.22 -4.84 -20.00
C MET A 109 2.67 -5.99 -19.10
N LYS A 110 3.92 -5.96 -18.63
CA LYS A 110 4.49 -6.94 -17.69
C LYS A 110 5.41 -6.26 -16.68
N PRO A 111 4.84 -5.45 -15.76
CA PRO A 111 5.64 -4.70 -14.81
C PRO A 111 6.21 -5.61 -13.71
N GLY A 112 7.32 -5.19 -13.11
CA GLY A 112 7.81 -5.76 -11.85
C GLY A 112 6.98 -5.31 -10.65
N LEU A 113 6.49 -4.06 -10.66
CA LEU A 113 5.68 -3.49 -9.57
C LEU A 113 4.36 -2.91 -10.07
N ILE A 114 3.32 -3.07 -9.27
CA ILE A 114 1.97 -2.54 -9.54
C ILE A 114 1.55 -1.69 -8.34
N TYR A 115 1.15 -0.45 -8.56
CA TYR A 115 0.63 0.45 -7.53
C TYR A 115 -0.89 0.47 -7.58
N LEU A 116 -1.54 -0.03 -6.53
CA LEU A 116 -2.99 0.05 -6.36
C LEU A 116 -3.33 0.85 -5.11
N CYS A 117 -4.32 1.73 -5.23
CA CYS A 117 -4.83 2.51 -4.11
C CYS A 117 -6.35 2.39 -4.04
N SER A 118 -6.88 1.86 -2.93
CA SER A 118 -8.32 1.66 -2.75
C SER A 118 -8.71 1.68 -1.26
N PRO A 119 -9.49 2.67 -0.80
CA PRO A 119 -10.05 3.77 -1.58
C PRO A 119 -8.98 4.63 -2.25
N ASN A 120 -9.20 4.99 -3.51
CA ASN A 120 -8.24 5.71 -4.33
C ASN A 120 -8.14 7.17 -3.90
N ASN A 121 -6.93 7.72 -3.88
CA ASN A 121 -6.69 9.16 -3.94
C ASN A 121 -6.22 9.46 -5.37
N PRO A 122 -6.92 10.31 -6.16
CA PRO A 122 -7.89 11.33 -5.74
C PRO A 122 -9.37 10.99 -5.84
N THR A 123 -9.75 9.85 -6.42
CA THR A 123 -11.13 9.65 -6.89
C THR A 123 -12.09 9.14 -5.82
N GLY A 124 -11.56 8.55 -4.75
CA GLY A 124 -12.33 7.83 -3.74
C GLY A 124 -12.87 6.47 -4.20
N SER A 125 -12.53 6.02 -5.42
CA SER A 125 -13.01 4.73 -5.95
C SER A 125 -12.50 3.55 -5.12
N VAL A 126 -13.29 2.48 -5.09
CA VAL A 126 -12.98 1.29 -4.31
C VAL A 126 -13.11 0.07 -5.22
N TYR A 127 -12.05 -0.74 -5.28
CA TYR A 127 -12.10 -2.00 -6.00
C TYR A 127 -13.03 -3.00 -5.31
N THR A 128 -13.81 -3.74 -6.09
CA THR A 128 -14.53 -4.91 -5.59
C THR A 128 -13.57 -6.09 -5.38
N LYS A 129 -14.02 -7.09 -4.62
CA LYS A 129 -13.27 -8.33 -4.40
C LYS A 129 -12.93 -9.04 -5.71
N GLU A 130 -13.86 -9.04 -6.66
CA GLU A 130 -13.71 -9.67 -7.97
C GLU A 130 -12.66 -8.94 -8.81
N GLN A 131 -12.66 -7.61 -8.80
CA GLN A 131 -11.64 -6.81 -9.49
C GLN A 131 -10.26 -7.03 -8.88
N LEU A 132 -10.14 -7.05 -7.55
CA LEU A 132 -8.88 -7.35 -6.88
C LEU A 132 -8.37 -8.75 -7.19
N LYS A 133 -9.27 -9.74 -7.27
CA LYS A 133 -8.88 -11.09 -7.67
C LYS A 133 -8.23 -11.11 -9.06
N VAL A 134 -8.74 -10.34 -10.01
CA VAL A 134 -8.14 -10.26 -11.36
C VAL A 134 -6.73 -9.65 -11.30
N TRP A 135 -6.52 -8.60 -10.51
CA TRP A 135 -5.18 -8.02 -10.30
C TRP A 135 -4.22 -9.01 -9.66
N ILE A 136 -4.66 -9.77 -8.66
CA ILE A 136 -3.84 -10.77 -7.97
C ILE A 136 -3.48 -11.92 -8.92
N ASP A 137 -4.46 -12.45 -9.67
CA ASP A 137 -4.21 -13.52 -10.64
C ASP A 137 -3.22 -13.05 -11.72
N TYR A 138 -3.34 -11.80 -12.17
CA TYR A 138 -2.40 -11.17 -13.10
C TYR A 138 -0.99 -11.04 -12.52
N ALA A 139 -0.86 -10.57 -11.26
CA ALA A 139 0.43 -10.41 -10.60
C ALA A 139 1.13 -11.76 -10.39
N ILE A 140 0.41 -12.79 -9.94
CA ILE A 140 0.93 -14.16 -9.79
C ILE A 140 1.41 -14.71 -11.14
N LYS A 141 0.61 -14.55 -12.19
CA LYS A 141 0.94 -15.02 -13.55
C LYS A 141 2.22 -14.35 -14.10
N ASN A 142 2.39 -13.06 -13.84
CA ASN A 142 3.50 -12.27 -14.38
C ASN A 142 4.69 -12.12 -13.43
N LYS A 143 4.60 -12.67 -12.20
CA LYS A 143 5.60 -12.51 -11.12
C LYS A 143 5.83 -11.05 -10.72
N SER A 144 4.75 -10.26 -10.76
CA SER A 144 4.75 -8.86 -10.33
C SER A 144 4.43 -8.76 -8.84
N VAL A 145 4.93 -7.72 -8.18
CA VAL A 145 4.56 -7.37 -6.80
C VAL A 145 3.51 -6.26 -6.81
N ILE A 146 2.42 -6.44 -6.05
CA ILE A 146 1.43 -5.39 -5.84
C ILE A 146 1.81 -4.62 -4.57
N THR A 147 1.97 -3.31 -4.71
CA THR A 147 2.02 -2.37 -3.59
C THR A 147 0.61 -1.83 -3.36
N TRP A 148 0.05 -2.12 -2.19
CA TRP A 148 -1.31 -1.78 -1.83
C TRP A 148 -1.35 -0.59 -0.89
N PHE A 149 -2.04 0.48 -1.31
CA PHE A 149 -2.24 1.67 -0.51
C PHE A 149 -3.71 1.84 -0.13
N TRP A 150 -3.93 2.27 1.10
CA TRP A 150 -5.24 2.59 1.60
C TRP A 150 -5.31 4.09 1.92
N SER A 151 -6.14 4.83 1.19
CA SER A 151 -6.42 6.22 1.52
C SER A 151 -7.58 6.30 2.51
N MET A 152 -7.36 7.03 3.60
CA MET A 152 -8.42 7.56 4.43
C MET A 152 -9.15 8.68 3.68
N ALA A 153 -10.03 8.33 2.74
CA ALA A 153 -10.99 9.29 2.24
C ALA A 153 -11.90 9.71 3.42
N LYS A 154 -11.73 10.94 3.93
CA LYS A 154 -12.62 11.49 4.95
C LYS A 154 -13.99 11.71 4.34
N GLY A 155 -14.86 10.70 4.43
CA GLY A 155 -16.25 10.81 4.01
C GLY A 155 -16.93 9.46 3.83
N LYS A 156 -17.81 9.11 4.77
CA LYS A 156 -18.89 8.11 4.67
C LYS A 156 -18.82 7.13 3.48
N GLN A 157 -17.97 6.12 3.57
CA GLN A 157 -18.24 4.83 2.93
C GLN A 157 -17.70 3.75 3.86
N SER A 158 -18.61 2.89 4.31
CA SER A 158 -18.25 1.67 5.03
C SER A 158 -17.21 0.92 4.22
N VAL A 159 -16.07 0.62 4.84
CA VAL A 159 -15.05 -0.28 4.29
C VAL A 159 -15.77 -1.48 3.67
N PRO A 160 -15.77 -1.66 2.33
CA PRO A 160 -16.24 -2.92 1.80
C PRO A 160 -15.31 -3.98 2.38
N GLN A 161 -15.91 -5.07 2.85
CA GLN A 161 -15.24 -6.22 3.43
C GLN A 161 -14.39 -6.91 2.35
N VAL A 162 -13.28 -6.27 1.96
CA VAL A 162 -12.21 -6.95 1.25
C VAL A 162 -11.57 -7.82 2.32
N GLU A 163 -11.81 -9.14 2.21
CA GLU A 163 -11.11 -10.19 2.94
C GLU A 163 -9.62 -9.82 2.99
N PRO A 164 -9.11 -9.34 4.14
CA PRO A 164 -7.77 -8.78 4.11
C PRO A 164 -6.71 -9.90 4.00
N SER A 165 -7.13 -11.17 4.00
CA SER A 165 -6.35 -12.35 3.65
C SER A 165 -5.84 -12.33 2.19
N LEU A 166 -6.48 -11.54 1.32
CA LEU A 166 -6.03 -11.28 -0.05
C LEU A 166 -4.90 -10.24 -0.12
N ILE A 167 -4.83 -9.31 0.85
CA ILE A 167 -3.87 -8.21 0.85
C ILE A 167 -2.46 -8.68 1.26
N MET A 168 -2.37 -9.80 1.99
CA MET A 168 -1.10 -10.28 2.58
C MET A 168 -0.66 -11.66 2.11
N ARG A 169 -1.12 -12.09 0.93
CA ARG A 169 -0.57 -13.24 0.19
C ARG A 169 0.23 -12.83 -1.05
N LEU A 170 0.77 -11.61 -1.04
CA LEU A 170 1.72 -11.07 -2.01
C LEU A 170 3.14 -11.27 -1.48
#